data_AF-A0A6P0NL39-F1
#
_entry.id   AF-A0A6P0NL39-F1
#
_cell.length_a   1.000
_cell.length_b   1.000
_cell.length_c   1.000
_cell.angle_alpha   90.00
_cell.angle_beta   90.00
_cell.angle_gamma   90.00
#
_symmetry.space_group_name_H-M   'P 1'
#
loop_
_entity.id
_entity.type
_entity.pdbx_description
1 polymer ?
#
loop_
_entity_poly.entity_id
_entity_poly.type
_entity_poly.pdbx_seq_one_letter_code
_entity_poly.pdbx_strand_id
1 'polypeptide(L)'
;MAFTSLQQSLKDLDQAYKNFFDSCTGKRKGIKVKPAKFKSRKYRQSARFVGANYKVGQDKIYLPKVGKIQIVWLRPLPVTPKSVTIIKDSADRYLTSFVVEINPESLPKTNNFIGVDLGVSKFATLSNGEKINASKQLKKNLKKLSNTKLINICYK
;
A
#
# COMPACT_ATOMS: atom_id res chain seq x y z
N MET A 1 -27.47 9.92 6.02
CA MET A 1 -26.04 10.08 5.66
C MET A 1 -25.24 8.90 6.25
N ALA A 2 -24.88 7.90 5.44
CA ALA A 2 -24.31 6.64 5.90
C ALA A 2 -22.82 6.75 6.27
N PHE A 3 -22.37 6.02 7.29
CA PHE A 3 -20.95 5.91 7.66
C PHE A 3 -20.20 5.03 6.65
N THR A 4 -19.59 5.67 5.64
CA THR A 4 -18.90 4.99 4.53
C THR A 4 -17.74 4.11 4.98
N SER A 5 -17.05 4.49 6.05
CA SER A 5 -15.93 3.72 6.61
C SER A 5 -16.37 2.39 7.23
N LEU A 6 -17.54 2.36 7.87
CA LEU A 6 -18.11 1.14 8.43
C LEU A 6 -18.59 0.20 7.33
N GLN A 7 -19.29 0.74 6.34
CA GLN A 7 -19.69 -0.03 5.15
C GLN A 7 -18.47 -0.61 4.42
N GLN A 8 -17.38 0.15 4.31
CA GLN A 8 -16.16 -0.34 3.69
C GLN A 8 -15.50 -1.46 4.50
N SER A 9 -15.57 -1.40 5.84
CA SER A 9 -15.06 -2.47 6.70
C SER A 9 -15.84 -3.78 6.49
N LEU A 10 -17.16 -3.71 6.28
CA LEU A 10 -17.98 -4.87 5.94
C LEU A 10 -17.64 -5.43 4.55
N LYS A 11 -17.44 -4.57 3.55
CA LYS A 11 -16.99 -5.00 2.22
C LYS A 11 -15.63 -5.69 2.25
N ASP A 12 -14.72 -5.20 3.09
CA ASP A 12 -13.38 -5.77 3.24
C ASP A 12 -13.44 -7.14 3.94
N LEU A 13 -14.37 -7.31 4.89
CA LEU A 13 -14.66 -8.59 5.54
C LEU A 13 -15.24 -9.60 4.56
N ASP A 14 -16.26 -9.20 3.78
CA ASP A 14 -16.88 -10.04 2.75
C ASP A 14 -15.83 -10.53 1.73
N GLN A 15 -14.99 -9.62 1.24
CA GLN A 15 -13.90 -9.98 0.33
C GLN A 15 -12.88 -10.92 0.98
N ALA A 16 -12.56 -10.73 2.27
CA ALA A 16 -11.63 -11.60 2.99
C ALA A 16 -12.18 -13.03 3.12
N TYR A 17 -13.48 -13.19 3.41
CA TYR A 17 -14.11 -14.52 3.47
C TYR A 17 -14.24 -15.17 2.10
N LYS A 18 -14.61 -14.42 1.05
CA LYS A 18 -14.57 -14.93 -0.34
C LYS A 18 -13.19 -15.49 -0.69
N ASN A 19 -12.13 -14.73 -0.40
CA ASN A 19 -10.76 -15.18 -0.61
C ASN A 19 -10.40 -16.42 0.22
N PHE A 20 -10.89 -16.52 1.46
CA PHE A 20 -10.69 -17.68 2.32
C PHE A 20 -11.33 -18.93 1.70
N PHE A 21 -12.62 -18.90 1.36
CA PHE A 21 -13.32 -20.04 0.77
C PHE A 21 -12.76 -20.42 -0.59
N ASP A 22 -12.48 -19.45 -1.47
CA ASP A 22 -11.86 -19.70 -2.77
C ASP A 22 -10.47 -20.34 -2.63
N SER A 23 -9.75 -20.08 -1.53
CA SER A 23 -8.47 -20.73 -1.25
C SER A 23 -8.61 -22.16 -0.71
N CYS A 24 -9.72 -22.46 -0.03
CA CYS A 24 -10.03 -23.80 0.45
C CYS A 24 -10.45 -24.74 -0.69
N THR A 25 -11.21 -24.22 -1.66
CA THR A 25 -11.71 -24.97 -2.82
C THR A 25 -10.72 -25.07 -3.97
N GLY A 26 -9.57 -24.36 -3.89
CA GLY A 26 -8.55 -24.35 -4.94
C GLY A 26 -8.86 -23.43 -6.12
N LYS A 27 -9.99 -22.71 -6.10
CA LYS A 27 -10.33 -21.70 -7.13
C LYS A 27 -9.31 -20.55 -7.17
N ARG A 28 -8.80 -20.16 -6.01
CA ARG A 28 -7.72 -19.17 -5.89
C ARG A 28 -6.36 -19.89 -5.92
N LYS A 29 -5.52 -19.54 -6.89
CA LYS A 29 -4.12 -20.00 -6.95
C LYS A 29 -3.31 -19.42 -5.79
N GLY A 30 -2.47 -20.24 -5.15
CA GLY A 30 -1.53 -19.82 -4.11
C GLY A 30 -1.76 -20.50 -2.75
N ILE A 31 -1.10 -19.96 -1.72
CA ILE A 31 -1.17 -20.48 -0.35
C ILE A 31 -2.59 -20.34 0.20
N LYS A 32 -3.07 -21.39 0.89
CA LYS A 32 -4.35 -21.36 1.61
C LYS A 32 -4.39 -20.20 2.60
N VAL A 33 -5.43 -19.38 2.50
CA VAL A 33 -5.62 -18.21 3.35
C VAL A 33 -6.25 -18.69 4.66
N LYS A 34 -5.92 -18.04 5.78
CA LYS A 34 -6.58 -18.31 7.07
C LYS A 34 -7.86 -17.49 7.20
N PRO A 35 -8.85 -17.92 7.99
CA PRO A 35 -10.04 -17.12 8.26
C PRO A 35 -9.68 -15.71 8.77
N ALA A 36 -10.50 -14.72 8.39
CA ALA A 36 -10.34 -13.36 8.87
C ALA A 36 -10.46 -13.33 10.41
N LYS A 37 -9.58 -12.57 11.07
CA LYS A 37 -9.60 -12.37 12.52
C LYS A 37 -9.91 -10.93 12.86
N PHE A 38 -10.53 -10.71 14.02
CA PHE A 38 -10.70 -9.37 14.55
C PHE A 38 -9.36 -8.67 14.75
N LYS A 39 -9.30 -7.39 14.38
CA LYS A 39 -8.11 -6.56 14.57
C LYS A 39 -7.96 -6.20 16.04
N SER A 40 -6.76 -6.39 16.59
CA SER A 40 -6.44 -5.90 17.94
C SER A 40 -6.45 -4.38 17.96
N ARG A 41 -6.99 -3.81 19.05
CA ARG A 41 -6.95 -2.36 19.30
C ARG A 41 -5.53 -1.82 19.47
N LYS A 42 -4.58 -2.67 19.87
CA LYS A 42 -3.16 -2.32 20.12
C LYS A 42 -2.31 -2.30 18.84
N TYR A 43 -2.86 -2.74 17.71
CA TYR A 43 -2.14 -2.76 16.43
C TYR A 43 -2.51 -1.54 15.57
N ARG A 44 -1.82 -1.37 14.44
CA ARG A 44 -2.12 -0.34 13.44
C ARG A 44 -3.62 -0.25 13.16
N GLN A 45 -4.17 0.95 13.31
CA GLN A 45 -5.59 1.24 13.06
C GLN A 45 -5.74 1.99 11.75
N SER A 46 -6.86 1.81 11.05
CA SER A 46 -7.09 2.47 9.77
C SER A 46 -8.57 2.68 9.50
N ALA A 47 -8.93 3.83 8.94
CA ALA A 47 -10.25 4.15 8.42
C ALA A 47 -10.15 4.57 6.96
N ARG A 48 -10.83 3.84 6.06
CA ARG A 48 -10.87 4.15 4.63
C ARG A 48 -12.19 4.79 4.24
N PHE A 49 -12.10 5.85 3.46
CA PHE A 49 -13.22 6.59 2.89
C PHE A 49 -13.12 6.52 1.37
N VAL A 50 -14.22 6.15 0.72
CA VAL A 50 -14.29 5.91 -0.73
C VAL A 50 -15.42 6.75 -1.33
N GLY A 51 -15.21 7.20 -2.57
CA GLY A 51 -16.20 7.94 -3.35
C GLY A 51 -16.35 9.41 -2.93
N ALA A 52 -17.46 10.04 -3.30
CA ALA A 52 -17.67 11.48 -3.20
C ALA A 52 -17.91 12.03 -1.77
N ASN A 53 -17.75 11.21 -0.73
CA ASN A 53 -18.15 11.59 0.63
C ASN A 53 -17.06 12.35 1.38
N TYR A 54 -15.81 12.38 0.91
CA TYR A 54 -14.76 13.22 1.47
C TYR A 54 -14.41 14.36 0.50
N LYS A 55 -13.83 15.44 1.02
CA LYS A 55 -13.32 16.55 0.19
C LYS A 55 -11.87 16.79 0.51
N VAL A 56 -11.04 16.94 -0.52
CA VAL A 56 -9.62 17.27 -0.40
C VAL A 56 -9.45 18.73 -0.80
N GLY A 57 -8.93 19.55 0.11
CA GLY A 57 -8.53 20.94 -0.14
C GLY A 57 -7.00 21.07 -0.18
N GLN A 58 -6.52 22.32 -0.20
CA GLN A 58 -5.08 22.61 -0.30
C GLN A 58 -4.28 22.19 0.93
N ASP A 59 -4.80 22.35 2.14
CA ASP A 59 -4.10 22.01 3.40
C ASP A 59 -4.98 21.15 4.34
N LYS A 60 -6.22 20.86 3.92
CA LYS A 60 -7.24 20.24 4.75
C LYS A 60 -7.98 19.15 3.99
N ILE A 61 -8.41 18.13 4.73
CA ILE A 61 -9.33 17.10 4.25
C ILE A 61 -10.59 17.16 5.10
N TYR A 62 -11.75 17.17 4.45
CA TYR A 62 -13.02 16.92 5.10
C TYR A 62 -13.37 15.44 5.03
N LEU A 63 -13.62 14.84 6.19
CA LEU A 63 -14.10 13.47 6.31
C LEU A 63 -15.51 13.47 6.92
N PRO A 64 -16.44 12.64 6.42
CA PRO A 64 -17.74 12.46 7.04
C PRO A 64 -17.60 12.13 8.53
N LYS A 65 -18.38 12.81 9.37
CA LYS A 65 -18.50 12.54 10.81
C LYS A 65 -17.24 12.79 11.65
N VAL A 66 -16.10 13.11 11.01
CA VAL A 66 -14.88 13.56 11.70
C VAL A 66 -14.70 15.07 11.54
N GLY A 67 -15.07 15.63 10.38
CA GLY A 67 -14.93 17.05 10.09
C GLY A 67 -13.67 17.36 9.28
N LYS A 68 -13.20 18.61 9.37
CA LYS A 68 -12.01 19.09 8.65
C LYS A 68 -10.75 18.78 9.47
N ILE A 69 -9.78 18.14 8.84
CA ILE A 69 -8.48 17.78 9.42
C ILE A 69 -7.41 18.47 8.61
N GLN A 70 -6.47 19.15 9.28
CA GLN A 70 -5.30 19.72 8.63
C GLN A 70 -4.28 18.62 8.33
N ILE A 71 -3.70 18.64 7.14
CA ILE A 71 -2.71 17.65 6.71
C ILE A 71 -1.44 18.33 6.21
N VAL A 72 -0.32 17.65 6.39
CA VAL A 72 0.96 18.02 5.79
C VAL A 72 1.18 17.14 4.57
N TRP A 73 1.35 17.75 3.41
CA TRP A 73 1.59 17.03 2.17
C TRP A 73 3.05 16.59 2.08
N LEU A 74 3.28 15.28 2.00
CA LEU A 74 4.60 14.76 1.63
C LEU A 74 4.85 14.91 0.11
N ARG A 75 3.79 14.83 -0.69
CA ARG A 75 3.82 14.97 -2.15
C ARG A 75 2.50 15.58 -2.62
N PRO A 76 2.51 16.42 -3.67
CA PRO A 76 1.27 16.89 -4.29
C PRO A 76 0.51 15.71 -4.93
N LEU A 77 -0.81 15.80 -4.94
CA LEU A 77 -1.64 14.80 -5.63
C LEU A 77 -1.67 15.11 -7.13
N PRO A 78 -1.39 14.11 -7.99
CA PRO A 78 -1.43 14.31 -9.44
C PRO A 78 -2.86 14.50 -9.97
N VAL A 79 -3.83 13.84 -9.33
CA VAL A 79 -5.25 13.89 -9.69
C VAL A 79 -6.12 13.72 -8.44
N THR A 80 -7.42 13.97 -8.59
CA THR A 80 -8.41 13.70 -7.54
C THR A 80 -8.34 12.23 -7.11
N PRO A 81 -8.13 11.93 -5.81
CA PRO A 81 -8.01 10.57 -5.35
C PRO A 81 -9.37 9.86 -5.37
N LYS A 82 -9.34 8.54 -5.58
CA LYS A 82 -10.49 7.62 -5.53
C LYS A 82 -10.86 7.23 -4.10
N SER A 83 -9.85 7.15 -3.23
CA SER A 83 -10.07 6.93 -1.80
C SER A 83 -9.00 7.61 -0.95
N VAL A 84 -9.37 7.91 0.29
CA VAL A 84 -8.46 8.39 1.34
C VAL A 84 -8.51 7.41 2.52
N THR A 85 -7.35 7.08 3.06
CA THR A 85 -7.22 6.21 4.23
C THR A 85 -6.42 6.93 5.30
N ILE A 86 -7.05 7.13 6.47
CA ILE A 86 -6.37 7.60 7.67
C ILE A 86 -5.83 6.38 8.41
N ILE A 87 -4.55 6.42 8.76
CA ILE A 87 -3.84 5.34 9.41
C ILE A 87 -3.25 5.88 10.71
N LYS A 88 -3.48 5.17 11.81
CA LYS A 88 -2.78 5.37 13.06
C LYS A 88 -1.69 4.31 13.19
N ASP A 89 -0.43 4.72 13.26
CA ASP A 89 0.68 3.81 13.47
C ASP A 89 0.83 3.42 14.95
N SER A 90 1.72 2.49 15.25
CA SER A 90 1.98 2.04 16.63
C SER A 90 2.71 3.09 17.49
N ALA A 91 3.21 4.18 16.89
CA ALA A 91 3.84 5.30 17.57
C ALA A 91 2.86 6.46 17.79
N ASP A 92 1.56 6.19 17.70
CA ASP A 92 0.47 7.16 17.88
C ASP A 92 0.40 8.29 16.83
N ARG A 93 1.06 8.12 15.68
CA ARG A 93 1.05 9.12 14.60
C ARG A 93 -0.03 8.81 13.58
N TYR A 94 -0.61 9.88 13.03
CA TYR A 94 -1.61 9.80 11.97
C TYR A 94 -0.97 10.05 10.61
N LEU A 95 -1.21 9.13 9.68
CA LEU A 95 -0.77 9.20 8.30
C LEU A 95 -1.99 9.18 7.39
N THR A 96 -1.92 9.95 6.31
CA THR A 96 -2.95 9.95 5.27
C THR A 96 -2.40 9.30 4.01
N SER A 97 -3.10 8.28 3.50
CA SER A 97 -2.78 7.60 2.25
C SER A 97 -3.90 7.83 1.24
N PHE A 98 -3.52 8.18 0.03
CA PHE A 98 -4.44 8.42 -1.09
C PHE A 98 -4.23 7.37 -2.17
N VAL A 99 -5.33 6.86 -2.71
CA VAL A 99 -5.31 6.01 -3.90
C VAL A 99 -5.79 6.86 -5.06
N VAL A 100 -4.94 7.02 -6.07
CA VAL A 100 -5.23 7.75 -7.32
C VAL A 100 -5.17 6.77 -8.48
N GLU A 101 -6.01 6.97 -9.49
CA GLU A 101 -5.89 6.26 -10.76
C GLU A 101 -5.17 7.18 -11.74
N ILE A 102 -4.08 6.68 -12.31
CA ILE A 102 -3.25 7.40 -13.28
C ILE A 102 -3.19 6.54 -14.53
N ASN A 103 -3.49 7.12 -15.68
CA ASN A 103 -3.25 6.48 -16.97
C ASN A 103 -1.78 6.72 -17.32
N PRO A 104 -0.94 5.66 -17.35
CA PRO A 104 0.47 5.84 -17.70
C PRO A 104 0.56 6.27 -19.16
N GLU A 105 1.28 7.36 -19.42
CA GLU A 105 1.65 7.71 -20.78
C GLU A 105 2.64 6.68 -21.32
N SER A 106 2.35 6.12 -22.49
CA SER A 106 3.28 5.23 -23.16
C SER A 106 4.41 6.07 -23.72
N LEU A 107 5.62 5.88 -23.20
CA LEU A 107 6.83 6.41 -23.81
C LEU A 107 7.03 5.78 -25.20
N PRO A 108 7.65 6.50 -26.16
CA PRO A 108 7.98 5.94 -27.46
C PRO A 108 8.85 4.69 -27.28
N LYS A 109 8.52 3.62 -28.00
CA LYS A 109 9.29 2.38 -27.95
C LYS A 109 10.68 2.63 -28.54
N THR A 110 11.71 2.43 -27.72
CA THR A 110 13.10 2.40 -28.18
C THR A 110 13.52 0.96 -28.47
N ASN A 111 14.32 0.74 -29.52
CA ASN A 111 14.98 -0.55 -29.78
C ASN A 111 16.17 -0.83 -28.84
N ASN A 112 16.37 0.01 -27.82
CA ASN A 112 17.38 -0.19 -26.80
C ASN A 112 16.83 -1.12 -25.73
N PHE A 113 17.46 -2.29 -25.59
CA PHE A 113 17.17 -3.25 -24.54
C PHE A 113 18.36 -3.28 -23.57
N ILE A 114 18.07 -3.13 -22.29
CA ILE A 114 19.07 -3.27 -21.23
C ILE A 114 18.62 -4.41 -20.32
N GLY A 115 19.47 -5.43 -20.19
CA GLY A 115 19.28 -6.48 -19.18
C GLY A 115 19.57 -5.91 -17.80
N VAL A 116 18.66 -6.12 -16.84
CA VAL A 116 18.82 -5.70 -15.45
C VAL A 116 18.97 -6.94 -14.58
N ASP A 117 20.15 -7.13 -13.99
CA ASP A 117 20.38 -8.16 -12.97
C ASP A 117 20.35 -7.54 -11.57
N LEU A 118 19.40 -7.98 -10.74
CA LEU A 118 19.19 -7.47 -9.39
C LEU A 118 19.97 -8.32 -8.38
N GLY A 119 20.91 -7.69 -7.66
CA GLY A 119 21.79 -8.39 -6.73
C GLY A 119 21.65 -7.94 -5.27
N VAL A 120 22.27 -8.72 -4.37
CA VAL A 120 22.34 -8.40 -2.93
C VAL A 120 23.54 -7.48 -2.64
N SER A 121 24.65 -7.67 -3.35
CA SER A 121 25.87 -6.86 -3.20
C SER A 121 25.78 -5.53 -3.94
N LYS A 122 25.23 -5.56 -5.16
CA LYS A 122 24.92 -4.43 -6.04
C LYS A 122 23.41 -4.44 -6.31
N PHE A 123 22.77 -3.27 -6.23
CA PHE A 123 21.31 -3.16 -6.37
C PHE A 123 20.86 -3.57 -7.77
N ALA A 124 21.54 -3.09 -8.79
CA ALA A 124 21.30 -3.48 -10.17
C ALA A 124 22.61 -3.44 -10.97
N THR A 125 22.84 -4.45 -11.79
CA THR A 125 23.86 -4.44 -12.84
C THR A 125 23.16 -4.41 -14.19
N LEU A 126 23.49 -3.42 -15.00
CA LEU A 126 22.93 -3.21 -16.32
C LEU A 126 23.83 -3.87 -17.37
N SER A 127 23.26 -4.39 -18.46
CA SER A 127 24.02 -5.02 -19.55
C SER A 127 24.95 -4.06 -20.30
N ASN A 128 24.77 -2.75 -20.12
CA ASN A 128 25.69 -1.70 -20.58
C ASN A 128 26.94 -1.54 -19.68
N GLY A 129 27.10 -2.37 -18.65
CA GLY A 129 28.23 -2.35 -17.71
C GLY A 129 28.04 -1.45 -16.49
N GLU A 130 26.99 -0.62 -16.47
CA GLU A 130 26.68 0.26 -15.35
C GLU A 130 26.24 -0.54 -14.11
N LYS A 131 26.73 -0.12 -12.95
CA LYS A 131 26.51 -0.83 -11.67
C LYS A 131 25.94 0.15 -10.66
N ILE A 132 24.69 -0.07 -10.27
CA ILE A 132 24.00 0.70 -9.25
C ILE A 132 24.28 0.07 -7.90
N ASN A 133 24.96 0.80 -7.02
CA ASN A 133 25.28 0.32 -5.68
C ASN A 133 24.05 0.30 -4.77
N ALA A 134 23.91 -0.77 -3.99
CA ALA A 134 22.87 -0.83 -2.96
C ALA A 134 23.16 0.17 -1.83
N SER A 135 22.14 0.92 -1.42
CA SER A 135 22.24 1.84 -0.29
C SER A 135 22.62 1.09 0.98
N LYS A 136 23.35 1.76 1.89
CA LYS A 136 23.74 1.15 3.18
C LYS A 136 22.53 0.64 3.97
N GLN A 137 21.41 1.37 3.91
CA GLN A 137 20.14 0.98 4.51
C GLN A 137 19.57 -0.31 3.91
N LEU A 138 19.59 -0.45 2.58
CA LEU A 138 19.12 -1.67 1.91
C LEU A 138 19.94 -2.88 2.38
N LYS A 139 21.28 -2.77 2.39
CA LYS A 139 22.18 -3.83 2.86
C LYS A 139 21.90 -4.23 4.31
N LYS A 140 21.71 -3.24 5.20
CA LYS A 140 21.37 -3.47 6.62
C LYS A 140 20.02 -4.17 6.78
N ASN A 141 19.01 -3.75 6.02
CA ASN A 141 17.67 -4.34 6.09
C ASN A 141 17.64 -5.75 5.49
N LEU A 142 18.36 -5.99 4.39
CA LEU A 142 18.50 -7.33 3.80
C LEU A 142 19.23 -8.29 4.74
N LYS A 143 20.29 -7.85 5.42
CA LYS A 143 20.99 -8.68 6.43
C LYS A 143 20.09 -9.02 7.64
N LYS A 144 19.21 -8.09 8.04
CA LYS A 144 18.19 -8.38 9.04
C LYS A 144 17.18 -9.40 8.53
N LEU A 145 16.72 -9.25 7.28
CA LEU A 145 15.78 -10.17 6.63
C LEU A 145 16.37 -11.57 6.46
N SER A 146 17.63 -11.71 6.04
CA SER A 146 18.31 -13.01 5.89
C SER A 146 18.44 -13.77 7.20
N ASN A 147 18.59 -13.05 8.32
CA ASN A 147 18.69 -13.62 9.65
C ASN A 147 17.31 -13.89 10.29
N THR A 148 16.22 -13.42 9.67
CA THR A 148 14.85 -13.59 10.16
C THR A 148 14.18 -14.71 9.37
N LYS A 149 13.98 -15.89 9.97
CA LYS A 149 13.15 -16.95 9.38
C LYS A 149 11.74 -16.40 9.11
N LEU A 150 11.45 -16.16 7.82
CA LEU A 150 10.15 -15.92 7.19
C LEU A 150 9.09 -15.18 8.02
N ILE A 151 9.07 -13.85 7.90
CA ILE A 151 7.82 -13.09 8.04
C ILE A 151 7.64 -12.31 6.73
N ASN A 152 6.70 -12.78 5.91
CA ASN A 152 6.24 -12.10 4.69
C ASN A 152 5.73 -10.69 5.06
N ILE A 153 6.50 -9.66 4.72
CA ILE A 153 6.03 -8.27 4.77
C ILE A 153 5.82 -7.82 3.33
N CYS A 154 4.58 -7.96 2.85
CA CYS A 154 4.12 -7.28 1.65
C CYS A 154 4.09 -5.78 1.93
N TYR A 155 4.89 -5.00 1.20
CA TYR A 155 4.57 -3.60 0.95
C TYR A 155 3.55 -3.56 -0.18
N LYS A 156 2.44 -2.86 0.05
CA LYS A 156 1.46 -2.49 -0.96
C LYS A 156 1.64 -1.01 -1.28
#